data_AF-A0AAP2MIZ5-F1
#
_entry.id   AF-A0AAP2MIZ5-F1
#
_cell.length_a   1.000
_cell.length_b   1.000
_cell.length_c   1.000
_cell.angle_alpha   90.00
_cell.angle_beta   90.00
_cell.angle_gamma   90.00
#
_symmetry.space_group_name_H-M   'P 1'
#
loop_
_entity.id
_entity.type
_entity.pdbx_description
1 polymer ?
#
loop_
_entity_poly.entity_id
_entity_poly.type
_entity_poly.pdbx_seq_one_letter_code
_entity_poly.pdbx_strand_id
1 'polypeptide(L)'
;MEFIRRFHDPDDLDRLRERLRDKGIPTYVAQGGSRAARFWSLFACIDEQADDARRVLRDPAHEPAYKVDATAFEATLQHDDTSLLARWATIVAIAVFLGFAALMLLVVRLS
;
A
#
# COMPACT_ATOMS: atom_id res chain seq x y z
N MET A 1 -6.31 11.12 3.94
CA MET A 1 -5.60 10.92 2.66
C MET A 1 -6.25 11.78 1.58
N GLU A 2 -5.47 12.54 0.82
CA GLU A 2 -6.00 13.49 -0.16
C GLU A 2 -5.39 13.29 -1.56
N PHE A 3 -6.20 13.47 -2.60
CA PHE A 3 -5.78 13.27 -3.99
C PHE A 3 -4.82 14.36 -4.48
N ILE A 4 -3.68 13.96 -5.06
CA ILE A 4 -2.71 14.87 -5.65
C ILE A 4 -2.94 14.98 -7.16
N ARG A 5 -2.74 13.88 -7.90
CA ARG A 5 -2.76 13.85 -9.37
C ARG A 5 -2.92 12.42 -9.91
N ARG A 6 -3.47 12.30 -11.11
CA ARG A 6 -3.49 11.08 -11.91
C ARG A 6 -2.33 11.05 -12.92
N PHE A 7 -1.71 9.88 -13.06
CA PHE A 7 -0.63 9.57 -13.99
C PHE A 7 -1.06 8.47 -14.95
N HIS A 8 -0.59 8.58 -16.18
CA HIS A 8 -0.72 7.55 -17.22
C HIS A 8 0.65 6.97 -17.62
N ASP A 9 1.73 7.60 -17.17
CA ASP A 9 3.10 7.15 -17.34
C ASP A 9 3.66 6.77 -15.94
N PRO A 10 4.11 5.52 -15.74
CA PRO A 10 4.69 5.09 -14.47
C PRO A 10 6.01 5.80 -14.16
N ASP A 11 6.81 6.21 -15.15
CA ASP A 11 8.11 6.84 -14.91
C ASP A 11 7.95 8.24 -14.31
N ASP A 12 6.94 8.99 -14.81
CA ASP A 12 6.59 10.30 -14.26
C ASP A 12 6.03 10.21 -12.84
N LEU A 13 5.25 9.16 -12.56
CA LEU A 13 4.77 8.87 -11.22
C LEU A 13 5.94 8.63 -10.27
N ASP A 14 6.86 7.74 -10.63
CA ASP A 14 7.96 7.34 -9.74
C ASP A 14 8.91 8.50 -9.47
N ARG A 15 9.24 9.31 -10.48
CA ARG A 15 10.03 10.55 -10.29
C ARG A 15 9.39 11.53 -9.31
N LEU A 16 8.07 11.71 -9.39
CA LEU A 16 7.39 12.61 -8.45
C LEU A 16 7.35 12.01 -7.05
N ARG A 17 7.12 10.70 -6.93
CA ARG A 17 7.09 10.03 -5.63
C ARG A 17 8.42 10.12 -4.92
N GLU A 18 9.52 9.90 -5.64
CA GLU A 18 10.86 10.06 -5.09
C GLU A 18 11.08 11.50 -4.60
N ARG A 19 10.72 12.49 -5.42
CA ARG A 19 10.82 13.90 -5.02
C ARG A 19 9.99 14.25 -3.78
N LEU A 20 8.76 13.73 -3.68
CA LEU A 20 7.88 13.98 -2.54
C LEU A 20 8.43 13.29 -1.29
N ARG A 21 8.96 12.06 -1.44
CA ARG A 21 9.62 11.32 -0.36
C ARG A 21 10.84 12.06 0.17
N ASP A 22 11.70 12.56 -0.71
CA ASP A 22 12.89 13.35 -0.33
C ASP A 22 12.51 14.64 0.42
N LYS A 23 11.34 15.20 0.11
CA LYS A 23 10.79 16.37 0.80
C LYS A 23 10.02 16.02 2.07
N GLY A 24 9.94 14.74 2.44
CA GLY A 24 9.27 14.29 3.66
C GLY A 24 7.75 14.25 3.56
N ILE A 25 7.20 14.01 2.37
CA ILE A 25 5.78 13.82 2.11
C ILE A 25 5.54 12.34 1.75
N PRO A 26 4.93 11.52 2.63
CA PRO A 26 4.58 10.15 2.34
C PRO A 26 3.39 10.08 1.38
N THR A 27 3.48 9.15 0.44
CA THR A 27 2.49 9.02 -0.63
C THR A 27 1.91 7.63 -0.76
N TYR A 28 0.65 7.57 -1.17
CA TYR A 28 -0.04 6.33 -1.52
C TYR A 28 -0.42 6.32 -3.00
N VAL A 29 -0.30 5.17 -3.66
CA VAL A 29 -0.64 4.99 -5.08
C VAL A 29 -1.77 3.98 -5.20
N ALA A 30 -2.89 4.41 -5.76
CA ALA A 30 -3.95 3.52 -6.19
C ALA A 30 -3.86 3.28 -7.70
N GLN A 31 -3.83 2.02 -8.10
CA GLN A 31 -3.94 1.65 -9.51
C GLN A 31 -5.41 1.56 -9.91
N GLY A 32 -5.74 2.09 -11.07
CA GLY A 32 -7.10 2.04 -11.61
C GLY A 32 -7.11 1.84 -13.12
N GLY A 33 -8.32 1.61 -13.64
CA GLY A 33 -8.57 1.45 -15.06
C GLY A 33 -8.66 0.00 -15.53
N SER A 34 -8.92 -0.17 -16.82
CA SER A 34 -9.01 -1.48 -17.47
C SER A 34 -7.66 -1.89 -18.06
N ARG A 35 -7.55 -3.14 -18.54
CA ARG A 35 -6.34 -3.66 -19.19
C ARG A 35 -5.85 -2.80 -20.37
N ALA A 36 -6.74 -2.04 -21.00
CA ALA A 36 -6.45 -1.16 -22.14
C ALA A 36 -6.20 0.31 -21.76
N ALA A 37 -6.56 0.73 -20.56
CA ALA A 37 -6.44 2.13 -20.10
C ALA A 37 -6.08 2.18 -18.62
N ARG A 38 -4.84 1.79 -18.30
CA ARG A 38 -4.31 1.82 -16.93
C ARG A 38 -3.96 3.25 -16.54
N PHE A 39 -4.23 3.58 -15.29
CA PHE A 39 -3.79 4.84 -14.68
C PHE A 39 -3.41 4.61 -13.22
N TRP A 40 -2.64 5.56 -12.69
CA TRP A 40 -2.22 5.60 -11.30
C TRP A 40 -2.70 6.90 -10.68
N SER A 41 -3.39 6.80 -9.54
CA SER A 41 -3.80 7.96 -8.75
C SER A 41 -2.86 8.08 -7.56
N LEU A 42 -2.20 9.23 -7.44
CA LEU A 42 -1.30 9.55 -6.34
C LEU A 42 -2.04 10.35 -5.27
N PHE A 43 -1.85 9.95 -4.01
CA PHE A 43 -2.45 10.57 -2.84
C PHE A 43 -1.38 10.97 -1.82
N ALA A 44 -1.60 12.06 -1.10
CA ALA A 44 -0.88 12.38 0.12
C ALA A 44 -1.45 11.55 1.27
N CYS A 45 -0.58 10.92 2.07
CA CYS A 45 -1.03 10.15 3.22
C CYS A 45 -1.56 11.06 4.35
N ILE A 46 -0.96 12.25 4.47
CA ILE A 46 -1.27 13.28 5.47
C ILE A 46 -1.96 14.44 4.74
N ASP A 47 -3.15 14.82 5.19
CA ASP A 47 -4.00 15.80 4.48
C ASP A 47 -3.39 17.20 4.52
N GLU A 48 -2.75 17.57 5.63
CA GLU A 48 -2.07 18.85 5.81
C GLU A 48 -0.90 19.04 4.81
N GLN A 49 -0.35 17.95 4.27
CA GLN A 49 0.73 17.99 3.28
C GLN A 49 0.24 17.96 1.82
N ALA A 50 -1.06 17.82 1.58
CA ALA A 50 -1.61 17.68 0.23
C ALA A 50 -1.36 18.91 -0.64
N ASP A 51 -1.54 20.10 -0.08
CA ASP A 51 -1.29 21.35 -0.79
C ASP A 51 0.20 21.57 -1.07
N ASP A 52 1.07 21.22 -0.11
CA ASP A 52 2.51 21.24 -0.33
C ASP A 52 2.92 20.27 -1.44
N ALA A 53 2.34 19.08 -1.48
CA ALA A 53 2.59 18.11 -2.55
C ALA A 53 2.16 18.65 -3.93
N ARG A 54 1.02 19.34 -4.00
CA ARG A 54 0.56 20.02 -5.22
C ARG A 54 1.44 21.22 -5.61
N ARG A 55 2.05 21.89 -4.64
CA ARG A 55 3.02 22.97 -4.91
C ARG A 55 4.33 22.41 -5.45
N VAL A 56 4.85 21.31 -4.90
CA VAL A 56 6.06 20.61 -5.40
C VAL A 56 5.94 20.19 -6.87
N LEU A 57 4.72 19.88 -7.33
CA LEU A 57 4.42 19.61 -8.74
C LEU A 57 4.67 20.82 -9.65
N ARG A 58 4.39 22.03 -9.18
CA ARG A 58 4.50 23.29 -9.95
C ARG A 58 5.86 23.94 -9.75
N ASP A 59 6.37 23.88 -8.54
CA ASP A 59 7.66 24.41 -8.10
C ASP A 59 8.46 23.31 -7.39
N PRO A 60 9.40 22.65 -8.10
CA PRO A 60 10.23 21.60 -7.52
C PRO A 60 11.09 22.08 -6.33
N ALA A 61 11.35 23.39 -6.20
CA ALA A 61 12.13 23.95 -5.11
C ALA A 61 11.30 24.17 -3.84
N HIS A 62 9.97 24.13 -3.93
CA HIS A 62 9.07 24.34 -2.78
C HIS A 62 9.45 23.45 -1.59
N GLU A 63 9.56 24.07 -0.41
CA GLU A 63 9.78 23.36 0.84
C GLU A 63 8.44 23.17 1.57
N PRO A 64 8.06 21.92 1.91
CA PRO A 64 6.86 21.67 2.70
C PRO A 64 6.96 22.29 4.09
N ALA A 65 5.83 22.80 4.58
CA ALA A 65 5.75 23.41 5.91
C ALA A 65 5.96 22.38 7.04
N TYR A 66 5.53 21.14 6.79
CA TYR A 66 5.71 20.01 7.69
C TYR A 66 6.37 18.86 6.92
N LYS A 67 7.43 18.29 7.50
CA LYS A 67 8.22 17.19 6.91
C LYS A 67 8.19 16.02 7.89
N VAL A 68 7.96 14.81 7.39
CA VAL A 68 8.07 13.57 8.15
C VAL A 68 9.11 12.66 7.53
N ASP A 69 9.53 11.62 8.26
CA ASP A 69 10.25 10.51 7.66
C ASP A 69 9.29 9.69 6.78
N ALA A 70 9.18 10.12 5.52
CA ALA A 70 8.30 9.48 4.54
C ALA A 70 8.68 8.01 4.30
N THR A 71 9.97 7.66 4.40
CA THR A 71 10.44 6.28 4.20
C THR A 71 9.99 5.39 5.34
N ALA A 72 10.19 5.80 6.59
CA ALA A 72 9.72 5.06 7.76
C ALA A 72 8.19 4.92 7.75
N PHE A 73 7.47 6.00 7.39
CA PHE A 73 6.02 6.00 7.33
C PHE A 73 5.48 5.05 6.25
N GLU A 74 6.02 5.12 5.02
CA GLU A 74 5.64 4.21 3.93
C GLU A 74 5.97 2.75 4.27
N ALA A 75 7.08 2.49 4.97
CA ALA A 75 7.43 1.15 5.44
C ALA A 75 6.41 0.59 6.44
N THR A 76 5.90 1.41 7.36
CA THR A 76 4.85 0.99 8.30
C THR A 76 3.52 0.68 7.61
N LEU A 77 3.14 1.45 6.59
CA LEU A 77 1.91 1.22 5.81
C LEU A 77 1.93 -0.12 5.05
N GLN A 78 3.09 -0.60 4.62
CA GLN A 78 3.19 -1.87 3.87
C GLN A 78 3.03 -3.12 4.76
N HIS A 79 3.19 -3.01 6.08
CA HIS A 79 3.21 -4.16 6.97
C HIS A 79 1.84 -4.56 7.55
N ASP A 80 0.86 -3.65 7.58
CA ASP A 80 -0.38 -3.88 8.32
C ASP A 80 -1.37 -4.85 7.63
N ASP A 81 -1.38 -4.97 6.31
CA ASP A 81 -2.44 -5.72 5.61
C ASP A 81 -2.12 -7.20 5.34
N THR A 82 -0.86 -7.56 5.09
CA THR A 82 -0.50 -8.95 4.73
C THR A 82 -0.34 -9.86 5.95
N SER A 83 0.09 -9.31 7.09
CA SER A 83 0.36 -10.09 8.30
C SER A 83 -0.92 -10.67 8.92
N LEU A 84 -2.02 -9.92 8.89
CA LEU A 84 -3.30 -10.35 9.45
C LEU A 84 -3.96 -11.42 8.57
N LEU A 85 -4.04 -11.20 7.25
CA LEU A 85 -4.59 -12.19 6.32
C LEU A 85 -3.78 -13.49 6.28
N ALA A 86 -2.45 -13.39 6.28
CA ALA A 86 -1.57 -14.57 6.32
C ALA A 86 -1.73 -15.36 7.62
N ARG A 87 -1.91 -14.68 8.75
CA ARG A 87 -2.18 -15.32 10.05
C ARG A 87 -3.50 -16.07 10.04
N TRP A 88 -4.58 -15.46 9.54
CA TRP A 88 -5.88 -16.14 9.43
C TRP A 88 -5.84 -17.31 8.45
N ALA A 89 -5.18 -17.15 7.29
CA ALA A 89 -5.00 -18.24 6.33
C ALA A 89 -4.26 -19.44 6.95
N THR A 90 -3.24 -19.16 7.77
CA THR A 90 -2.47 -20.21 8.46
C THR A 90 -3.32 -20.93 9.51
N ILE A 91 -4.12 -20.19 10.30
CA ILE A 91 -5.04 -20.79 11.29
C ILE A 91 -6.07 -21.69 10.60
N VAL A 92 -6.68 -21.23 9.51
CA VAL A 92 -7.67 -22.01 8.75
C VAL A 92 -7.03 -23.26 8.16
N ALA A 93 -5.84 -23.15 7.57
CA ALA A 93 -5.13 -24.29 7.00
C ALA A 93 -4.83 -25.37 8.06
N ILE A 94 -4.35 -24.96 9.24
CA ILE A 94 -4.09 -25.88 10.36
C ILE A 94 -5.38 -26.56 10.83
N ALA A 95 -6.46 -25.79 10.98
CA ALA A 95 -7.75 -26.33 11.43
C ALA A 95 -8.30 -27.38 10.45
N VAL A 96 -8.24 -27.10 9.14
CA VAL A 96 -8.66 -28.05 8.10
C VAL A 96 -7.81 -29.31 8.12
N PHE A 97 -6.49 -29.17 8.25
CA PHE A 97 -5.58 -30.31 8.31
C PHE A 97 -5.84 -31.21 9.51
N LEU A 98 -6.00 -30.62 10.71
CA LEU A 98 -6.30 -31.37 11.93
C LEU A 98 -7.68 -32.05 11.86
N GLY A 99 -8.69 -31.36 11.33
CA GLY A 99 -10.02 -31.92 11.11
C GLY A 99 -9.99 -33.12 10.16
N PHE A 100 -9.26 -33.00 9.05
CA PHE A 100 -9.09 -34.08 8.09
C PHE A 100 -8.32 -35.28 8.68
N ALA A 101 -7.24 -35.03 9.42
CA ALA A 101 -6.48 -36.08 10.10
C ALA A 101 -7.32 -36.83 11.14
N ALA A 102 -8.14 -36.12 11.92
CA ALA A 102 -9.07 -36.70 12.87
C ALA A 102 -10.13 -37.57 12.18
N LEU A 103 -10.69 -37.10 11.05
CA LEU A 103 -11.65 -37.85 10.25
C LEU A 103 -11.04 -39.15 9.71
N MET A 104 -9.83 -39.08 9.16
CA MET A 104 -9.10 -40.26 8.65
C MET A 104 -8.83 -41.28 9.76
N LEU A 105 -8.41 -40.83 10.94
CA LEU A 105 -8.21 -41.71 12.10
C LEU A 105 -9.51 -42.41 12.53
N LEU A 106 -10.64 -41.71 12.43
CA LEU A 106 -11.94 -42.25 12.79
C LEU A 106 -12.39 -43.30 11.76
N VAL A 107 -12.22 -43.05 10.46
CA VAL A 107 -12.49 -44.02 9.39
C VAL A 107 -11.63 -45.28 9.52
N VAL A 108 -10.33 -45.11 9.78
CA VAL A 108 -9.40 -46.24 9.97
C VAL A 108 -9.75 -47.08 11.21
N ARG A 109 -10.29 -46.48 12.27
CA ARG A 109 -10.74 -47.24 13.45
C ARG A 109 -12.07 -47.97 13.28
N LEU A 110 -12.90 -47.53 12.35
CA LEU A 110 -14.21 -48.13 12.07
C LEU A 110 -14.18 -49.19 10.96
N SER A 111 -13.06 -49.29 10.24
CA SER A 111 -12.82 -50.31 9.19
C SER A 111 -12.05 -51.50 9.76
#